data_AF-A0A7C7ISM7-F1
#
_entry.id   AF-A0A7C7ISM7-F1
#
_cell.length_a   1.000
_cell.length_b   1.000
_cell.length_c   1.000
_cell.angle_alpha   90.00
_cell.angle_beta   90.00
_cell.angle_gamma   90.00
#
_symmetry.space_group_name_H-M   'P 1'
#
loop_
_entity.id
_entity.type
_entity.pdbx_description
1 polymer ?
#
loop_
_entity_poly.entity_id
_entity_poly.type
_entity_poly.pdbx_seq_one_letter_code
_entity_poly.pdbx_strand_id
1 'polypeptide(L)'
;MIKDFSEATGLVERNLKKYRLAGISFLVLNVLYIIIAWWKIPPVDLAMSKVVYGGFVMFLVLVLILTPLIFRGKKTLVQVLALIYGGRVIFSIYSLIGGDAFPAVPYLLPCVIFMFYLLGRAAWDWP
;
A
#
# COMPACT_ATOMS: atom_id res chain seq x y z
N MET A 1 14.55 29.05 24.00
CA MET A 1 13.10 29.28 23.89
C MET A 1 12.64 29.45 22.43
N ILE A 2 13.01 30.51 21.69
CA ILE A 2 12.57 30.68 20.28
C ILE A 2 13.10 29.58 19.34
N LYS A 3 14.34 29.11 19.57
CA LYS A 3 14.98 28.06 18.77
C LYS A 3 14.28 26.70 18.91
N ASP A 4 13.86 26.37 20.14
CA ASP A 4 13.19 25.10 20.48
C ASP A 4 11.80 25.00 19.85
N PHE A 5 11.07 26.13 19.77
CA PHE A 5 9.76 26.19 19.10
C PHE A 5 9.89 26.02 17.58
N SER A 6 10.88 26.66 16.95
CA SER A 6 11.13 26.53 15.51
C SER A 6 11.45 25.08 15.12
N GLU A 7 12.30 24.42 15.90
CA GLU A 7 12.69 23.03 15.68
C GLU A 7 11.53 22.05 15.89
N ALA A 8 10.71 22.28 16.92
CA ALA A 8 9.48 21.51 17.15
C ALA A 8 8.47 21.67 15.99
N THR A 9 8.27 22.89 15.48
CA THR A 9 7.38 23.13 14.33
C THR A 9 7.88 22.44 13.06
N GLY A 10 9.20 22.48 12.79
CA GLY A 10 9.79 21.79 11.64
C GLY A 10 9.65 20.27 11.71
N LEU A 11 9.75 19.67 12.91
CA LEU A 11 9.53 18.24 13.13
C LEU A 11 8.08 17.81 12.87
N VAL A 12 7.11 18.61 13.33
CA VAL A 12 5.68 18.35 13.08
C VAL A 12 5.35 18.43 11.61
N GLU A 13 5.84 19.46 10.90
CA GLU A 13 5.60 19.62 9.47
C GLU A 13 6.26 18.50 8.64
N ARG A 14 7.49 18.11 9.01
CA ARG A 14 8.20 16.98 8.38
C ARG A 14 7.45 15.66 8.56
N ASN A 15 6.91 15.42 9.75
CA ASN A 15 6.12 14.21 10.02
C ASN A 15 4.81 14.20 9.22
N LEU A 16 4.08 15.33 9.15
CA LEU A 16 2.88 15.46 8.33
C LEU A 16 3.15 15.21 6.84
N LYS A 17 4.28 15.71 6.31
CA LYS A 17 4.69 15.47 4.91
C LYS A 17 4.90 13.98 4.62
N LYS A 18 5.49 13.21 5.54
CA LYS A 18 5.71 11.76 5.39
C LYS A 18 4.39 10.99 5.32
N TYR A 19 3.45 11.27 6.22
CA TYR A 19 2.13 10.62 6.21
C TYR A 19 1.30 11.01 4.99
N ARG A 20 1.39 12.27 4.54
CA ARG A 20 0.73 12.72 3.32
C ARG A 20 1.29 12.03 2.09
N LEU A 21 2.61 11.90 1.98
CA LEU A 21 3.23 11.13 0.90
C LEU A 21 2.78 9.66 0.95
N ALA A 22 2.87 9.02 2.11
CA ALA A 22 2.44 7.63 2.29
C ALA A 22 0.97 7.41 1.91
N GLY A 23 0.07 8.32 2.29
CA GLY A 23 -1.35 8.21 1.94
C GLY A 23 -1.61 8.40 0.44
N ILE A 24 -0.97 9.38 -0.21
CA ILE A 24 -1.09 9.58 -1.67
C ILE A 24 -0.54 8.36 -2.41
N SER A 25 0.66 7.92 -2.04
CA SER A 25 1.29 6.75 -2.65
C SER A 25 0.49 5.47 -2.40
N PHE A 26 -0.09 5.29 -1.21
CA PHE A 26 -0.97 4.17 -0.90
C PHE A 26 -2.18 4.14 -1.83
N LEU A 27 -2.85 5.27 -2.05
CA LEU A 27 -3.97 5.36 -2.98
C LEU A 27 -3.53 5.04 -4.42
N VAL A 28 -2.51 5.76 -4.92
CA VAL A 28 -2.06 5.65 -6.32
C VAL A 28 -1.56 4.24 -6.64
N LEU A 29 -0.73 3.66 -5.77
CA LEU A 29 -0.19 2.32 -5.98
C LEU A 29 -1.29 1.26 -5.89
N ASN A 30 -2.29 1.39 -5.01
CA ASN A 30 -3.41 0.46 -5.00
C ASN A 30 -4.31 0.56 -6.24
N VAL A 31 -4.54 1.77 -6.75
CA VAL A 31 -5.27 1.94 -8.02
C VAL A 31 -4.49 1.29 -9.16
N LEU A 32 -3.17 1.53 -9.23
CA LEU A 32 -2.30 0.89 -10.21
C LEU A 32 -2.31 -0.64 -10.07
N TYR A 33 -2.28 -1.15 -8.83
CA TYR A 33 -2.39 -2.57 -8.53
C TYR A 33 -3.66 -3.16 -9.13
N ILE A 34 -4.82 -2.51 -8.95
CA ILE A 34 -6.10 -2.98 -9.49
C ILE A 34 -6.08 -2.96 -11.02
N ILE A 35 -5.54 -1.91 -11.65
CA ILE A 35 -5.43 -1.82 -13.11
C ILE A 35 -4.59 -2.98 -13.67
N ILE A 36 -3.43 -3.25 -13.07
CA ILE A 36 -2.56 -4.35 -13.48
C ILE A 36 -3.24 -5.70 -13.24
N ALA A 37 -3.88 -5.87 -12.08
CA ALA A 37 -4.59 -7.10 -11.73
C ALA A 37 -5.72 -7.38 -12.72
N TRP A 38 -6.50 -6.35 -13.10
CA TRP A 38 -7.53 -6.47 -14.12
C TRP A 38 -6.94 -6.84 -15.48
N TRP A 39 -5.85 -6.18 -15.90
CA TRP A 39 -5.22 -6.45 -17.18
C TRP A 39 -4.64 -7.86 -17.30
N LYS A 40 -4.18 -8.46 -16.19
CA LYS A 40 -3.52 -9.76 -16.16
C LYS A 40 -4.41 -10.92 -15.68
N ILE A 41 -5.66 -10.64 -15.31
CA ILE A 41 -6.57 -11.70 -14.88
C ILE A 41 -6.98 -12.53 -16.12
N PRO A 42 -6.94 -13.88 -16.05
CA PRO A 42 -7.48 -14.70 -17.11
C PRO A 42 -9.01 -14.50 -17.19
N PRO A 43 -9.63 -14.84 -18.33
CA PRO A 43 -11.09 -14.76 -18.47
C PRO A 43 -11.77 -15.52 -17.32
N VAL A 44 -12.68 -14.83 -16.63
CA VAL A 44 -13.39 -15.37 -15.47
C VAL A 44 -14.80 -15.77 -15.90
N ASP A 45 -15.22 -16.99 -15.54
CA ASP A 45 -16.59 -17.45 -15.80
C ASP A 45 -17.63 -16.54 -15.14
N LEU A 46 -18.83 -16.47 -15.72
CA LEU A 46 -19.90 -15.59 -15.25
C LEU A 46 -20.23 -15.80 -13.76
N ALA A 47 -20.13 -17.04 -13.26
CA ALA A 47 -20.34 -17.39 -11.86
C ALA A 47 -19.26 -16.82 -10.93
N MET A 48 -17.99 -16.82 -11.35
CA MET A 48 -16.87 -16.27 -10.57
C MET A 48 -16.71 -14.75 -10.75
N SER A 49 -17.25 -14.18 -11.83
CA SER A 49 -17.14 -12.74 -12.13
C SER A 49 -17.60 -11.86 -10.96
N LYS A 50 -18.73 -12.19 -10.34
CA LYS A 50 -19.29 -11.45 -9.20
C LYS A 50 -18.33 -11.43 -8.00
N VAL A 51 -17.66 -12.55 -7.74
CA VAL A 51 -16.73 -12.68 -6.62
C VAL A 51 -15.45 -11.89 -6.91
N VAL A 52 -14.89 -12.05 -8.11
CA VAL A 52 -13.63 -11.40 -8.51
C VAL A 52 -13.80 -9.88 -8.59
N TYR A 53 -14.77 -9.39 -9.37
CA TYR A 53 -15.00 -7.96 -9.53
C TYR A 53 -15.57 -7.32 -8.26
N GLY A 54 -16.44 -8.04 -7.53
CA GLY A 54 -16.89 -7.60 -6.21
C GLY A 54 -15.72 -7.44 -5.23
N GLY A 55 -14.75 -8.36 -5.27
CA GLY A 55 -13.50 -8.27 -4.50
C GLY A 55 -12.69 -7.02 -4.84
N PHE A 56 -12.54 -6.67 -6.13
CA PHE A 56 -11.86 -5.45 -6.53
C PHE A 56 -12.55 -4.18 -6.01
N VAL A 57 -13.88 -4.12 -6.11
CA VAL A 57 -14.66 -2.98 -5.61
C VAL A 57 -14.51 -2.85 -4.09
N MET A 58 -14.67 -3.95 -3.35
CA MET A 58 -14.49 -3.95 -1.90
C MET A 58 -13.09 -3.53 -1.48
N PHE A 59 -12.07 -4.01 -2.20
CA PHE A 59 -10.69 -3.60 -1.97
C PHE A 59 -10.49 -2.11 -2.22
N LEU A 60 -11.04 -1.56 -3.31
CA LEU A 60 -10.97 -0.13 -3.60
C LEU A 60 -11.67 0.71 -2.53
N VAL A 61 -12.85 0.30 -2.06
CA VAL A 61 -13.56 0.95 -0.94
C VAL A 61 -12.69 0.93 0.33
N LEU A 62 -12.07 -0.21 0.65
CA LEU A 62 -11.18 -0.31 1.79
C LEU A 62 -9.98 0.65 1.67
N VAL A 63 -9.36 0.72 0.49
CA VAL A 63 -8.26 1.66 0.22
C VAL A 63 -8.71 3.10 0.43
N LEU A 64 -9.90 3.48 -0.07
CA LEU A 64 -10.46 4.82 0.10
C LEU A 64 -10.75 5.16 1.57
N ILE A 65 -11.16 4.19 2.39
CA ILE A 65 -11.39 4.37 3.83
C ILE A 65 -10.07 4.50 4.59
N LEU A 66 -9.05 3.71 4.23
CA LEU A 66 -7.76 3.69 4.90
C LEU A 66 -6.91 4.94 4.58
N THR A 67 -7.00 5.45 3.36
CA THR A 67 -6.25 6.64 2.90
C THR A 67 -6.39 7.86 3.83
N PRO A 68 -7.60 8.33 4.22
CA PRO A 68 -7.73 9.47 5.14
C PRO A 68 -7.23 9.15 6.54
N LEU A 69 -7.24 7.88 6.98
CA LEU A 69 -6.69 7.49 8.27
C LEU A 69 -5.15 7.57 8.27
N ILE A 70 -4.52 7.30 7.13
CA ILE A 70 -3.08 7.53 6.94
C ILE A 70 -2.78 9.03 6.96
N PHE A 71 -3.58 9.86 6.30
CA PHE A 71 -3.42 11.33 6.34
C PHE A 71 -3.53 11.93 7.74
N ARG A 72 -4.33 11.31 8.62
CA ARG A 72 -4.42 11.69 10.04
C ARG A 72 -3.18 11.31 10.87
N GLY A 73 -2.14 10.73 10.25
CA GLY A 73 -0.88 10.41 10.92
C GLY A 73 -0.98 9.27 11.93
N LYS A 74 -1.96 8.36 11.78
CA LYS A 74 -2.13 7.21 12.68
C LYS A 74 -0.98 6.22 12.51
N LYS A 75 0.11 6.39 13.28
CA LYS A 75 1.32 5.57 13.20
C LYS A 75 1.07 4.06 13.29
N THR A 76 0.22 3.62 14.22
CA THR A 76 -0.11 2.19 14.40
C THR A 76 -0.77 1.59 13.16
N LEU A 77 -1.67 2.33 12.51
CA LEU A 77 -2.28 1.89 11.26
C LEU A 77 -1.22 1.72 10.16
N VAL A 78 -0.34 2.71 10.00
CA VAL A 78 0.70 2.67 8.97
C VAL A 78 1.69 1.52 9.23
N GLN A 79 2.04 1.25 10.50
CA GLN A 79 2.86 0.10 10.88
C GLN A 79 2.19 -1.24 10.53
N VAL A 80 0.90 -1.40 10.87
CA VAL A 80 0.14 -2.61 10.55
C VAL A 80 0.05 -2.81 9.04
N LEU A 81 -0.24 -1.74 8.29
CA LEU A 81 -0.25 -1.80 6.83
C LEU A 81 1.12 -2.18 6.28
N ALA A 82 2.20 -1.57 6.78
CA ALA A 82 3.55 -1.94 6.35
C ALA A 82 3.85 -3.42 6.61
N LEU A 83 3.45 -3.98 7.75
CA LEU A 83 3.62 -5.42 8.02
C LEU A 83 2.82 -6.29 7.06
N ILE A 84 1.56 -5.93 6.77
CA ILE A 84 0.71 -6.65 5.81
C ILE A 84 1.36 -6.63 4.42
N TYR A 85 1.80 -5.47 3.95
CA TYR A 85 2.47 -5.33 2.66
C TYR A 85 3.82 -6.04 2.62
N GLY A 86 4.58 -6.02 3.71
CA GLY A 86 5.85 -6.75 3.84
C GLY A 86 5.65 -8.27 3.77
N GLY A 87 4.68 -8.80 4.52
CA GLY A 87 4.29 -10.21 4.41
C GLY A 87 3.85 -10.59 3.00
N ARG A 88 3.12 -9.71 2.32
CA ARG A 88 2.72 -9.90 0.92
C ARG A 88 3.92 -9.92 -0.04
N VAL A 89 4.93 -9.08 0.17
CA VAL A 89 6.18 -9.12 -0.62
C VAL A 89 6.85 -10.49 -0.44
N ILE A 90 7.04 -10.93 0.80
CA ILE A 90 7.70 -12.21 1.11
C ILE A 90 6.95 -13.37 0.46
N PHE A 91 5.62 -13.43 0.65
CA PHE A 91 4.78 -14.47 0.05
C PHE A 91 4.87 -14.46 -1.48
N SER A 92 4.80 -13.28 -2.10
CA SER A 92 4.86 -13.14 -3.56
C SER A 92 6.21 -13.60 -4.12
N ILE A 93 7.32 -13.24 -3.47
CA ILE A 93 8.66 -13.70 -3.85
C ILE A 93 8.77 -15.22 -3.69
N TYR A 94 8.29 -15.76 -2.56
CA TYR A 94 8.29 -17.20 -2.31
C TYR A 94 7.51 -17.96 -3.39
N SER A 95 6.30 -17.52 -3.74
CA SER A 95 5.50 -18.14 -4.81
C SER A 95 6.17 -18.04 -6.18
N LEU A 96 6.90 -16.96 -6.48
CA LEU A 96 7.64 -16.82 -7.74
C LEU A 96 8.79 -17.82 -7.84
N ILE A 97 9.52 -18.02 -6.75
CA ILE A 97 10.62 -19.00 -6.68
C ILE A 97 10.05 -20.43 -6.79
N GLY A 98 8.91 -20.70 -6.15
CA GLY A 98 8.26 -22.01 -6.17
C GLY A 98 7.58 -22.35 -7.51
N GLY A 99 7.37 -21.37 -8.40
CA GLY A 99 6.68 -21.58 -9.68
C GLY A 99 5.15 -21.59 -9.61
N ASP A 100 4.57 -21.53 -8.40
CA ASP A 100 3.11 -21.52 -8.17
C ASP A 100 2.51 -20.11 -8.16
N ALA A 101 3.28 -19.09 -8.57
CA ALA A 101 2.79 -17.72 -8.60
C ALA A 101 1.75 -17.50 -9.70
N PHE A 102 0.68 -16.80 -9.33
CA PHE A 102 -0.31 -16.34 -10.29
C PHE A 102 0.35 -15.41 -11.35
N PRO A 103 -0.03 -15.49 -12.65
CA PRO A 103 0.66 -14.78 -13.73
C PRO A 103 0.78 -13.26 -13.56
N ALA A 104 -0.11 -12.64 -12.78
CA ALA A 104 -0.05 -11.21 -12.49
C ALA A 104 1.00 -10.83 -11.43
N VAL A 105 1.45 -11.77 -10.58
CA VAL A 105 2.35 -11.51 -9.45
C VAL A 105 3.66 -10.81 -9.85
N PRO A 106 4.38 -11.21 -10.93
CA PRO A 106 5.58 -10.50 -11.36
C PRO A 106 5.35 -9.01 -11.64
N TYR A 107 4.18 -8.65 -12.17
CA TYR A 107 3.82 -7.28 -12.51
C TYR A 107 3.34 -6.48 -11.30
N LEU A 108 2.74 -7.16 -10.32
CA LEU A 108 2.22 -6.55 -9.10
C LEU A 108 3.30 -6.38 -8.03
N LEU A 109 4.30 -7.26 -8.01
CA LEU A 109 5.34 -7.30 -6.99
C LEU A 109 6.09 -5.96 -6.82
N PRO A 110 6.55 -5.28 -7.89
CA PRO A 110 7.18 -3.96 -7.74
C PRO A 110 6.27 -2.95 -7.03
N CYS A 111 4.97 -2.95 -7.36
CA CYS A 111 3.98 -2.07 -6.75
C CYS A 111 3.83 -2.34 -5.24
N VAL A 112 3.81 -3.62 -4.85
CA VAL A 112 3.74 -4.04 -3.44
C VAL A 112 5.02 -3.67 -2.69
N ILE A 113 6.19 -3.83 -3.31
CA ILE A 113 7.50 -3.44 -2.74
C ILE A 113 7.55 -1.93 -2.50
N PHE A 114 7.16 -1.12 -3.50
CA PHE A 114 7.12 0.34 -3.35
C PHE A 114 6.15 0.77 -2.24
N MET A 115 4.98 0.14 -2.14
CA MET A 115 4.05 0.43 -1.04
C MET A 115 4.63 0.07 0.33
N PHE A 116 5.22 -1.11 0.45
CA PHE A 116 5.86 -1.54 1.69
C PHE A 116 6.92 -0.52 2.14
N TYR A 117 7.80 -0.12 1.23
CA TYR A 117 8.85 0.85 1.51
C TYR A 117 8.30 2.23 1.91
N LEU A 118 7.31 2.77 1.19
CA LEU A 118 6.74 4.09 1.50
C LEU A 118 5.95 4.12 2.81
N LEU A 119 5.23 3.03 3.12
CA LEU A 119 4.60 2.85 4.43
C LEU A 119 5.64 2.70 5.53
N GLY A 120 6.72 1.94 5.28
CA GLY A 120 7.84 1.77 6.20
C GLY A 120 8.55 3.09 6.50
N ARG A 121 8.73 3.95 5.49
CA ARG A 121 9.26 5.31 5.64
C ARG A 121 8.39 6.19 6.53
N ALA A 122 7.07 6.06 6.46
CA ALA A 122 6.17 6.80 7.35
C ALA A 122 6.06 6.19 8.76
N ALA A 123 6.25 4.87 8.90
CA ALA A 123 6.13 4.15 10.16
C ALA A 123 7.42 4.18 11.03
N TRP A 124 8.59 4.04 10.40
CA TRP A 124 9.90 3.86 11.05
C TRP A 124 10.98 4.82 10.53
N ASP A 125 10.60 5.84 9.75
CA ASP A 125 11.54 6.84 9.25
C ASP A 125 12.71 6.27 8.43
N TRP A 126 12.45 5.20 7.66
CA TRP A 126 13.41 4.65 6.71
C TRP A 126 13.92 5.73 5.73
N PRO A 127 15.18 5.64 5.29
CA PRO A 127 15.78 6.60 4.36
C PRO A 127 14.99 6.67 3.06
#